data_AF-A0A0F8YIT3-F1
#
_entry.id   AF-A0A0F8YIT3-F1
#
_cell.length_a   1.000
_cell.length_b   1.000
_cell.length_c   1.000
_cell.angle_alpha   90.00
_cell.angle_beta   90.00
_cell.angle_gamma   90.00
#
_symmetry.space_group_name_H-M   'P 1'
#
loop_
_entity.id
_entity.type
_entity.pdbx_description
1 polymer ?
#
loop_
_entity_poly.entity_id
_entity_poly.type
_entity_poly.pdbx_seq_one_letter_code
_entity_poly.pdbx_strand_id
1 'polypeptide(L)' 'FKLLAAFVRNPNQVLSLEQLLELAWGDSVGAPRDRVKLYVGYLRRKLREAADVAPIETVRGFGYCYRPPTDPNR' A
#
# COMPACT_ATOMS: atom_id res chain seq x y z
N PHE A 1 -7.02 8.71 3.59
CA PHE A 1 -7.25 7.25 3.62
C PHE A 1 -7.26 6.57 2.23
N LYS A 2 -7.18 7.31 1.11
CA LYS A 2 -7.30 6.72 -0.24
C LYS A 2 -6.24 5.65 -0.57
N LEU A 3 -4.99 5.82 -0.11
CA LEU A 3 -3.92 4.83 -0.32
C LEU A 3 -4.21 3.47 0.36
N LEU A 4 -4.66 3.47 1.62
CA LEU A 4 -5.08 2.25 2.29
C LEU A 4 -6.29 1.62 1.59
N ALA A 5 -7.26 2.44 1.16
CA ALA A 5 -8.41 1.96 0.42
C ALA A 5 -8.00 1.30 -0.91
N ALA A 6 -7.00 1.84 -1.62
CA ALA A 6 -6.46 1.24 -2.84
C ALA A 6 -5.86 -0.15 -2.56
N PHE A 7 -5.11 -0.29 -1.47
CA PHE A 7 -4.56 -1.59 -1.04
C PHE A 7 -5.64 -2.59 -0.64
N VAL A 8 -6.59 -2.20 0.19
CA VAL A 8 -7.66 -3.10 0.69
C VAL A 8 -8.62 -3.52 -0.42
N ARG A 9 -8.86 -2.66 -1.42
CA ARG A 9 -9.67 -3.00 -2.61
C ARG A 9 -8.96 -3.95 -3.58
N ASN A 10 -7.62 -4.04 -3.51
CA ASN A 10 -6.81 -4.89 -4.37
C ASN A 10 -5.92 -5.83 -3.52
N PRO A 11 -6.51 -6.70 -2.69
CA PRO A 11 -5.74 -7.62 -1.85
C PRO A 11 -4.99 -8.63 -2.71
N ASN A 12 -3.79 -8.99 -2.29
CA ASN A 12 -2.87 -9.91 -2.98
C ASN A 12 -2.46 -9.49 -4.40
N GLN A 13 -2.76 -8.25 -4.80
CA GLN A 13 -2.35 -7.71 -6.09
C GLN A 13 -1.15 -6.78 -5.93
N VAL A 14 -0.24 -6.84 -6.89
CA VAL A 14 0.91 -5.93 -6.96
C VAL A 14 0.46 -4.65 -7.65
N LEU A 15 0.49 -3.54 -6.90
CA LEU A 15 0.19 -2.21 -7.42
C LEU A 15 1.49 -1.44 -7.65
N SER A 16 1.64 -0.91 -8.86
CA SER A 16 2.79 -0.07 -9.22
C SER A 16 2.74 1.28 -8.52
N LEU A 17 3.88 1.99 -8.49
CA LEU A 17 3.93 3.36 -7.96
C LEU A 17 2.95 4.29 -8.68
N GLU A 18 2.78 4.13 -9.99
CA GLU A 18 1.89 4.95 -10.81
C GLU A 18 0.42 4.63 -10.52
N GLN A 19 0.06 3.36 -10.43
CA GLN A 19 -1.28 2.94 -10.03
C GLN A 19 -1.64 3.42 -8.62
N LEU A 20 -0.72 3.33 -7.66
CA LEU A 20 -0.94 3.84 -6.31
C LEU A 20 -1.07 5.36 -6.30
N LEU A 21 -0.31 6.06 -7.14
CA LEU A 21 -0.40 7.51 -7.28
C LEU A 21 -1.77 7.92 -7.81
N GLU A 22 -2.23 7.27 -8.88
CA GLU A 22 -3.52 7.50 -9.52
C GLU A 22 -4.69 7.15 -8.58
N LEU A 23 -4.70 5.97 -7.98
CA LEU A 23 -5.78 5.53 -7.09
C LEU A 23 -5.91 6.37 -5.82
N ALA A 24 -4.80 6.90 -5.30
CA ALA A 24 -4.80 7.66 -4.06
C ALA A 24 -4.89 9.18 -4.25
N TRP A 25 -4.40 9.74 -5.36
CA TRP A 25 -4.37 11.18 -5.59
C TRP A 25 -5.11 11.65 -6.86
N GLY A 26 -5.50 10.75 -7.77
CA GLY A 26 -6.43 11.02 -8.88
C GLY A 26 -5.88 11.84 -10.05
N ASP A 27 -4.87 12.68 -9.81
CA ASP A 27 -4.23 13.48 -10.86
C ASP A 27 -2.72 13.51 -10.60
N SER A 28 -1.96 12.96 -11.55
CA SER A 28 -0.53 12.65 -11.40
C SER A 28 0.38 13.80 -11.82
N VAL A 29 -0.18 14.95 -12.23
CA VAL A 29 0.61 16.10 -12.69
C VAL A 29 1.43 16.66 -11.53
N GLY A 30 2.69 16.22 -11.43
CA GLY A 30 3.68 16.73 -10.50
C GLY A 30 3.72 16.08 -9.12
N ALA A 31 2.93 15.05 -8.83
CA ALA A 31 3.01 14.36 -7.55
C ALA A 31 4.28 13.48 -7.50
N PRO A 32 5.23 13.71 -6.57
CA PRO A 32 6.48 12.97 -6.55
C PRO A 32 6.21 11.49 -6.22
N ARG A 33 6.82 10.57 -6.97
CA ARG A 33 6.83 9.13 -6.67
C ARG A 33 7.27 8.84 -5.23
N ASP A 34 8.07 9.71 -4.65
CA ASP A 34 8.52 9.60 -3.26
C ASP A 34 7.40 9.83 -2.23
N ARG A 35 6.32 10.53 -2.60
CA ARG A 35 5.13 10.66 -1.77
C ARG A 35 4.49 9.28 -1.52
N VAL A 36 4.40 8.42 -2.54
CA VAL A 36 3.87 7.05 -2.37
C VAL A 36 4.73 6.29 -1.36
N LYS A 37 6.07 6.33 -1.51
CA LYS A 37 6.99 5.62 -0.60
C LYS A 37 6.83 6.09 0.84
N LEU A 38 6.74 7.41 1.06
CA LEU A 38 6.56 8.01 2.38
C LEU A 38 5.26 7.53 3.05
N TYR A 39 4.15 7.62 2.33
CA TYR A 39 2.85 7.22 2.86
C TYR A 39 2.73 5.70 3.04
N VAL A 40 3.34 4.90 2.18
CA VAL A 40 3.46 3.45 2.39
C VAL A 40 4.24 3.15 3.67
N GLY A 41 5.34 3.86 3.92
CA GLY A 41 6.12 3.73 5.16
C GLY A 41 5.29 4.05 6.40
N TYR A 42 4.55 5.17 6.38
CA TYR A 42 3.64 5.53 7.46
C TYR A 42 2.53 4.49 7.67
N LEU A 43 1.96 3.98 6.58
CA LEU A 43 0.88 3.00 6.64
C LEU A 43 1.39 1.67 7.21
N ARG A 44 2.58 1.21 6.79
CA ARG A 44 3.22 0.01 7.35
C ARG A 44 3.43 0.13 8.85
N ARG A 45 3.93 1.29 9.32
CA ARG A 45 4.13 1.51 10.76
C ARG A 45 2.81 1.45 11.53
N LYS A 46 1.78 2.15 11.05
CA LYS A 46 0.45 2.14 11.68
C LYS A 46 -0.20 0.76 11.69
N LEU A 47 -0.07 -0.01 10.61
CA LEU A 47 -0.64 -1.36 10.53
C LEU A 47 0.10 -2.34 11.44
N ARG A 48 1.43 -2.19 11.57
CA ARG A 48 2.23 -2.95 12.53
C ARG A 48 1.80 -2.66 13.97
N GLU A 49 1.59 -1.40 14.33
CA GLU A 49 1.11 -1.04 15.67
C GLU A 49 -0.29 -1.60 15.97
N ALA A 50 -1.15 -1.72 14.95
CA ALA A 50 -2.54 -2.14 15.12
C ALA A 50 -2.75 -3.66 15.19
N ALA A 51 -1.92 -4.45 14.50
CA ALA A 51 -2.16 -5.89 14.34
C ALA A 51 -0.89 -6.75 14.47
N ASP A 52 0.22 -6.16 14.93
CA ASP A 52 1.57 -6.77 15.00
C ASP A 52 2.08 -7.39 13.67
N VAL A 53 1.39 -7.10 12.57
CA VAL A 53 1.71 -7.56 11.23
C VAL A 53 2.03 -6.38 10.31
N ALA A 54 2.94 -6.59 9.36
CA ALA A 54 3.24 -5.63 8.30
C ALA A 54 2.65 -6.12 6.96
N PRO A 55 1.34 -5.92 6.72
CA PRO A 55 0.63 -6.55 5.60
C PRO A 55 1.00 -5.97 4.23
N ILE A 56 1.78 -4.89 4.17
CA ILE A 56 2.24 -4.32 2.91
C ILE A 56 3.64 -4.83 2.64
N GLU A 57 3.82 -5.53 1.52
CA GLU A 57 5.09 -6.05 1.02
C GLU A 57 5.61 -5.20 -0.14
N THR A 58 6.94 -5.15 -0.30
CA THR A 58 7.60 -4.47 -1.42
C THR A 58 8.01 -5.52 -2.45
N VAL A 59 7.47 -5.41 -3.66
CA VAL A 59 7.82 -6.26 -4.81
C VAL A 59 8.83 -5.49 -5.65
N ARG A 60 10.12 -5.84 -5.52
CA ARG A 60 11.23 -5.14 -6.19
C ARG A 60 11.01 -5.09 -7.70
N GLY A 61 11.13 -3.89 -8.27
CA GLY A 61 10.94 -3.67 -9.71
C GLY A 61 9.49 -3.49 -10.16
N PHE A 62 8.49 -3.80 -9.31
CA PHE A 62 7.08 -3.74 -9.68
C PHE A 62 6.27 -2.75 -8.82
N GLY A 63 6.41 -2.79 -7.49
CA GLY A 63 5.65 -1.91 -6.61
C GLY A 63 5.38 -2.51 -5.23
N TYR A 64 4.13 -2.43 -4.78
CA TYR A 64 3.71 -2.85 -3.44
C TYR A 64 2.51 -3.79 -3.51
N CYS A 65 2.48 -4.77 -2.61
CA CYS A 65 1.37 -5.71 -2.49
C CYS A 65 0.80 -5.62 -1.08
N TYR A 66 -0.53 -5.59 -0.96
CA TYR A 66 -1.21 -5.72 0.32
C TYR A 66 -1.67 -7.15 0.52
N ARG A 67 -1.08 -7.83 1.49
CA ARG A 67 -1.50 -9.13 1.98
C ARG A 67 -2.21 -8.95 3.30
N PRO A 68 -3.56 -9.04 3.32
CA PRO A 68 -4.27 -9.00 4.59
C PRO A 68 -3.72 -10.12 5.49
N PRO A 69 -3.57 -9.88 6.81
CA PRO A 69 -3.26 -10.96 7.73
C PRO A 69 -4.35 -12.01 7.57
N THR A 70 -4.00 -13.14 6.96
CA THR A 70 -4.81 -14.35 7.03
C THR A 70 -4.91 -14.70 8.50
N ASP A 71 -6.12 -14.62 9.05
CA ASP A 71 -6.42 -15.20 10.34
C ASP A 71 -5.98 -16.68 10.28
N PRO A 72 -4.94 -17.09 11.03
CA PRO A 72 -4.46 -18.46 10.98
C PRO A 72 -5.45 -19.43 11.64
N ASN A 73 -6.57 -18.95 12.18
CA ASN A 73 -7.53 -19.72 12.96
C ASN A 73 -8.91 -19.87 12.29
N ARG A 74 -8.98 -19.83 10.95
CA ARG A 74 -10.21 -20.10 10.20
C ARG A 74 -10.23 -21.48 9.59
#